data_AF-A0A7W8KKK8-F1
#
_entry.id   AF-A0A7W8KKK8-F1
#
_cell.length_a   1.000
_cell.length_b   1.000
_cell.length_c   1.000
_cell.angle_alpha   90.00
_cell.angle_beta   90.00
_cell.angle_gamma   90.00
#
_symmetry.space_group_name_H-M   'P 1'
#
loop_
_entity.id
_entity.type
_entity.pdbx_description
1 polymer ?
#
loop_
_entity_poly.entity_id
_entity_poly.type
_entity_poly.pdbx_seq_one_letter_code
_entity_poly.pdbx_strand_id
1 'polypeptide(L)'
;MFPNAITSRLPTLLLALLLVLLPLAIFAKTAQEVWSEGGFSFDVPTLLFIHRFATPALDRVMVFITTVAGLSSLPFITLAVCTLFWFRRHHRWAVFILLAVAGSGALMLTIKVLFRRVRPHLWISPAPETDYGFPSGHSITTISFFLALVLLAWPTRYR
;
A
#
# COMPACT_ATOMS: atom_id res chain seq x y z
N MET A 1 38.36 27.81 7.15
CA MET A 1 37.29 27.23 8.00
C MET A 1 36.47 26.32 7.10
N PHE A 2 36.75 25.02 7.10
CA PHE A 2 36.03 24.07 6.24
C PHE A 2 34.59 23.95 6.76
N PRO A 3 33.55 24.19 5.93
CA PRO A 3 32.18 23.96 6.36
C PRO A 3 32.03 22.50 6.77
N ASN A 4 31.62 22.26 8.01
CA ASN A 4 31.35 20.92 8.53
C ASN A 4 30.40 20.22 7.55
N ALA A 5 30.84 19.14 6.90
CA ALA A 5 30.06 18.41 5.90
C ALA A 5 28.69 17.91 6.40
N ILE A 6 28.50 17.92 7.73
CA ILE A 6 27.25 17.59 8.42
C ILE A 6 26.25 18.75 8.35
N THR A 7 26.65 20.01 8.56
CA THR A 7 25.72 21.15 8.57
C THR A 7 25.19 21.47 7.17
N SER A 8 25.98 21.21 6.12
CA SER A 8 25.55 21.38 4.73
C SER A 8 24.56 20.32 4.25
N ARG A 9 24.53 19.13 4.89
CA ARG A 9 23.60 18.04 4.58
C ARG A 9 22.43 17.92 5.56
N LEU A 10 22.46 18.66 6.66
CA LEU A 10 21.42 18.69 7.68
C LEU A 10 20.00 18.86 7.11
N PRO A 11 19.68 19.81 6.21
CA PRO A 11 18.33 19.94 5.66
C PRO A 11 17.88 18.69 4.89
N THR A 12 18.78 18.07 4.12
CA THR A 12 18.49 16.84 3.37
C THR A 12 18.25 15.65 4.32
N LEU A 13 19.05 15.55 5.38
CA LEU A 13 18.88 14.51 6.40
C LEU A 13 17.57 14.69 7.17
N LEU A 14 17.22 15.92 7.53
CA LEU A 14 15.94 16.24 8.18
C LEU A 14 14.76 15.93 7.26
N LEU A 15 14.85 16.26 5.96
CA LEU A 15 13.82 15.92 4.99
C LEU A 15 13.66 14.40 4.82
N ALA A 16 14.78 13.66 4.71
CA ALA A 16 14.75 12.20 4.62
C ALA A 16 14.16 11.57 5.89
N LEU A 17 14.51 12.09 7.06
CA LEU A 17 13.95 11.65 8.33
C LEU A 17 12.44 11.93 8.39
N LEU A 18 12.01 13.11 7.98
CA LEU A 18 10.60 13.48 7.94
C LEU A 18 9.81 12.57 6.98
N LEU A 19 10.36 12.26 5.81
CA LEU A 19 9.74 11.35 4.83
C LEU A 19 9.57 9.92 5.36
N VAL A 20 10.34 9.51 6.36
CA VAL A 20 10.21 8.20 7.01
C VAL A 20 9.31 8.26 8.24
N LEU A 21 9.54 9.24 9.12
CA LEU A 21 8.83 9.33 10.39
C LEU A 21 7.37 9.77 10.23
N LEU A 22 7.06 10.63 9.26
CA LEU A 22 5.71 11.14 9.09
C LEU A 22 4.72 10.03 8.68
N PRO A 23 4.97 9.21 7.63
CA PRO A 23 4.08 8.09 7.31
C PRO A 23 3.99 7.07 8.45
N LEU A 24 5.09 6.83 9.16
CA LEU A 24 5.11 5.90 10.30
C LEU A 24 4.25 6.42 11.47
N ALA A 25 4.30 7.72 11.76
CA ALA A 25 3.47 8.35 12.78
C ALA A 25 1.98 8.32 12.39
N ILE A 26 1.66 8.60 11.13
CA ILE A 26 0.28 8.50 10.60
C ILE A 26 -0.23 7.06 10.71
N PHE A 27 0.60 6.08 10.32
CA PHE A 27 0.25 4.66 10.45
C PHE A 27 0.07 4.26 11.92
N ALA A 28 0.97 4.66 12.81
CA ALA A 28 0.89 4.34 14.24
C ALA A 28 -0.40 4.91 14.87
N LYS A 29 -0.76 6.15 14.55
CA LYS A 29 -2.03 6.74 14.99
C LYS A 29 -3.24 5.96 14.46
N THR A 30 -3.22 5.62 13.17
CA THR A 30 -4.30 4.85 12.52
C THR A 30 -4.45 3.47 13.14
N ALA A 31 -3.34 2.79 13.38
CA ALA A 31 -3.30 1.50 14.03
C ALA A 31 -3.82 1.60 15.47
N GLN A 32 -3.40 2.61 16.24
CA GLN A 32 -3.90 2.84 17.59
C GLN A 32 -5.41 3.00 17.63
N GLU A 33 -6.00 3.77 16.71
CA GLU A 33 -7.46 3.93 16.64
C GLU A 33 -8.15 2.59 16.35
N VAL A 34 -7.66 1.84 15.36
CA VAL A 34 -8.21 0.53 15.02
C VAL A 34 -8.10 -0.46 16.18
N TRP A 35 -7.01 -0.40 16.95
CA TRP A 35 -6.80 -1.26 18.12
C TRP A 35 -7.71 -0.90 19.29
N SER A 36 -7.85 0.39 19.59
CA SER A 36 -8.54 0.87 20.79
C SER A 36 -10.05 1.04 20.60
N GLU A 37 -10.47 1.53 19.43
CA GLU A 37 -11.86 1.88 19.14
C GLU A 37 -12.51 0.94 18.10
N GLY A 38 -11.75 0.00 17.53
CA GLY A 38 -12.23 -0.94 16.50
C GLY A 38 -12.35 -0.33 15.09
N GLY A 39 -11.98 0.94 14.93
CA GLY A 39 -12.07 1.71 13.69
C GLY A 39 -12.29 3.18 13.98
N PHE A 40 -12.62 3.95 12.94
CA PHE A 40 -12.92 5.36 13.08
C PHE A 40 -14.43 5.60 13.16
N SER A 41 -14.83 6.62 13.93
CA SER A 41 -16.25 7.02 14.05
C SER A 41 -16.88 7.40 12.70
N PHE A 42 -16.08 7.85 11.73
CA PHE A 42 -16.54 8.20 10.39
C PHE A 42 -16.54 7.02 9.39
N ASP A 43 -16.04 5.83 9.75
CA ASP A 43 -15.98 4.67 8.83
C ASP A 43 -17.38 4.29 8.30
N VAL A 44 -18.34 4.07 9.19
CA VAL A 44 -19.71 3.67 8.83
C VAL A 44 -20.46 4.78 8.08
N PRO A 45 -20.47 6.05 8.55
CA PRO A 45 -21.04 7.16 7.78
C PRO A 45 -20.48 7.30 6.38
N THR A 46 -19.16 7.18 6.20
CA THR A 46 -18.52 7.25 4.88
C THR A 46 -18.93 6.09 3.99
N LEU A 47 -18.96 4.87 4.52
CA LEU A 47 -19.43 3.68 3.79
C LEU A 47 -20.88 3.84 3.31
N LEU A 48 -21.77 4.29 4.19
CA LEU A 48 -23.17 4.53 3.85
C LEU A 48 -23.33 5.67 2.83
N PHE A 49 -22.51 6.72 2.92
CA PHE A 49 -22.52 7.81 1.95
C PHE A 49 -22.13 7.32 0.55
N ILE A 50 -21.05 6.55 0.44
CA ILE A 50 -20.59 5.98 -0.84
C ILE A 50 -21.65 5.02 -1.41
N HIS A 51 -22.25 4.19 -0.56
CA HIS A 51 -23.25 3.19 -0.98
C HIS A 51 -24.50 3.81 -1.63
N ARG A 52 -24.84 5.08 -1.35
CA ARG A 52 -25.97 5.77 -1.99
C ARG A 52 -25.83 5.91 -3.51
N PHE A 53 -24.60 5.83 -4.02
CA PHE A 53 -24.31 5.88 -5.45
C PHE A 53 -24.17 4.51 -6.08
N ALA A 54 -24.34 3.41 -5.32
CA ALA A 54 -24.16 2.06 -5.81
C ALA A 54 -25.21 1.72 -6.88
N THR A 55 -24.74 1.15 -8.00
CA THR A 55 -25.60 0.61 -9.06
C THR A 55 -24.96 -0.69 -9.58
N PRO A 56 -25.74 -1.63 -10.12
CA PRO A 56 -25.18 -2.88 -10.66
C PRO A 56 -24.11 -2.68 -11.74
N ALA A 57 -24.19 -1.58 -12.50
CA ALA A 57 -23.16 -1.23 -13.47
C ALA A 57 -21.86 -0.79 -12.79
N LEU A 58 -21.94 0.11 -11.80
CA LEU A 58 -20.78 0.56 -11.04
C LEU A 58 -20.15 -0.57 -10.23
N ASP A 59 -20.96 -1.46 -9.64
CA ASP A 59 -20.46 -2.62 -8.91
C ASP A 59 -19.62 -3.52 -9.81
N ARG A 60 -20.09 -3.83 -11.02
CA ARG A 60 -19.32 -4.63 -11.98
C ARG A 60 -17.99 -3.97 -12.36
N VAL A 61 -18.00 -2.65 -12.56
CA VAL A 61 -16.77 -1.90 -12.87
C VAL A 61 -15.79 -1.95 -11.69
N MET A 62 -16.27 -1.73 -10.46
CA MET A 62 -15.41 -1.76 -9.27
C MET A 62 -14.90 -3.16 -8.96
N VAL A 63 -15.72 -4.20 -9.16
CA VAL A 63 -15.30 -5.61 -9.04
C VAL A 63 -14.25 -5.95 -10.10
N PHE A 64 -14.41 -5.49 -11.33
CA PHE A 64 -13.39 -5.67 -12.37
C PHE A 64 -12.07 -5.00 -11.99
N ILE A 65 -12.12 -3.73 -11.58
CA ILE A 65 -10.93 -2.97 -11.15
C ILE A 65 -10.24 -3.67 -9.98
N THR A 66 -10.99 -4.04 -8.94
CA THR A 66 -10.40 -4.70 -7.76
C THR A 66 -9.83 -6.08 -8.10
N THR A 67 -10.41 -6.80 -9.06
CA THR A 67 -9.89 -8.12 -9.46
C THR A 67 -8.56 -7.97 -10.21
N VAL A 68 -8.50 -7.06 -11.20
CA VAL A 68 -7.29 -6.82 -12.01
C VAL A 68 -6.16 -6.19 -11.20
N ALA A 69 -6.47 -5.23 -10.35
CA ALA A 69 -5.50 -4.58 -9.47
C ALA A 69 -5.26 -5.35 -8.16
N GLY A 70 -5.93 -6.49 -7.98
CA GLY A 70 -6.00 -7.19 -6.71
C GLY A 70 -5.07 -8.36 -6.54
N LEU A 71 -5.28 -9.07 -5.42
CA LEU A 71 -4.41 -10.14 -4.96
C LEU A 71 -4.35 -11.32 -5.94
N SER A 72 -5.37 -11.51 -6.77
CA SER A 72 -5.43 -12.58 -7.77
C SER A 72 -4.56 -12.32 -9.00
N SER A 73 -4.32 -11.06 -9.37
CA SER A 73 -3.64 -10.71 -10.62
C SER A 73 -2.29 -10.03 -10.39
N LEU A 74 -2.18 -9.20 -9.35
CA LEU A 74 -0.99 -8.38 -9.10
C LEU A 74 0.30 -9.18 -8.84
N PRO A 75 0.29 -10.34 -8.15
CA PRO A 75 1.51 -11.17 -8.01
C PRO A 75 2.04 -11.65 -9.36
N PHE A 76 1.17 -12.04 -10.29
CA PHE A 76 1.56 -12.47 -11.63
C PHE A 76 2.11 -11.31 -12.46
N ILE A 77 1.47 -10.14 -12.37
CA ILE A 77 1.98 -8.90 -13.00
C ILE A 77 3.36 -8.55 -12.44
N THR A 78 3.52 -8.63 -11.12
CA THR A 78 4.79 -8.37 -10.44
C THR A 78 5.88 -9.32 -10.93
N LEU A 79 5.58 -10.61 -11.03
CA LEU A 79 6.51 -11.61 -11.54
C LEU A 79 6.89 -11.37 -13.00
N ALA A 80 5.91 -11.03 -13.84
CA ALA A 80 6.16 -10.71 -15.25
C ALA A 80 7.10 -9.50 -15.40
N VAL A 81 6.87 -8.44 -14.63
CA VAL A 81 7.74 -7.24 -14.62
C VAL A 81 9.15 -7.57 -14.09
N CYS A 82 9.25 -8.35 -13.01
CA CYS A 82 10.55 -8.80 -12.50
C CYS A 82 11.31 -9.62 -13.53
N THR A 83 10.62 -10.52 -14.23
CA THR A 83 11.17 -11.37 -15.29
C THR A 83 11.66 -10.53 -16.47
N LEU A 84 10.87 -9.54 -16.90
CA LEU A 84 11.26 -8.58 -17.93
C LEU A 84 12.55 -7.84 -17.54
N PHE A 85 12.61 -7.28 -16.33
CA PHE A 85 13.82 -6.59 -15.86
C PHE A 85 15.02 -7.53 -15.74
N TRP A 86 14.80 -8.77 -15.34
CA TRP A 86 15.86 -9.79 -15.28
C TRP A 86 16.47 -10.06 -16.66
N PHE A 87 15.63 -10.30 -17.68
CA PHE A 87 16.11 -10.53 -19.05
C PHE A 87 16.73 -9.30 -19.69
N ARG A 88 16.29 -8.09 -19.32
CA ARG A 88 16.90 -6.82 -19.74
C ARG A 88 18.20 -6.49 -18.97
N ARG A 89 18.72 -7.39 -18.14
CA ARG A 89 19.92 -7.20 -17.28
C ARG A 89 19.77 -6.11 -16.21
N HIS A 90 18.56 -5.65 -15.94
CA HIS A 90 18.24 -4.72 -14.85
C HIS A 90 17.97 -5.48 -13.54
N HIS A 91 18.88 -6.36 -13.13
CA HIS A 91 18.70 -7.25 -11.98
C HIS A 91 18.37 -6.49 -10.68
N ARG A 92 18.99 -5.32 -10.46
CA ARG A 92 18.73 -4.47 -9.29
C ARG A 92 17.27 -3.99 -9.23
N TRP A 93 16.65 -3.73 -10.38
CA TRP A 93 15.26 -3.26 -10.46
C TRP A 93 14.29 -4.40 -10.19
N ALA A 94 14.58 -5.59 -10.72
CA ALA A 94 13.81 -6.80 -10.44
C ALA A 94 13.82 -7.12 -8.94
N VAL A 95 15.00 -7.12 -8.31
CA VAL A 95 15.13 -7.36 -6.86
C VAL A 95 14.43 -6.29 -6.05
N PHE A 96 14.54 -5.02 -6.43
CA PHE A 96 13.88 -3.92 -5.72
C PHE A 96 12.35 -4.06 -5.71
N ILE A 97 11.72 -4.29 -6.87
CA ILE A 97 10.26 -4.48 -6.94
C ILE A 97 9.85 -5.70 -6.13
N LEU A 98 10.57 -6.81 -6.31
CA LEU A 98 10.26 -8.06 -5.60
C LEU A 98 10.28 -7.85 -4.09
N LEU A 99 11.33 -7.21 -3.55
CA LEU A 99 11.44 -6.92 -2.12
C LEU A 99 10.38 -5.92 -1.65
N ALA A 100 10.05 -4.91 -2.44
CA ALA A 100 9.02 -3.93 -2.07
C ALA A 100 7.63 -4.59 -1.96
N VAL A 101 7.25 -5.41 -2.93
CA VAL A 101 5.94 -6.08 -2.95
C VAL A 101 5.89 -7.24 -1.95
N ALA A 102 6.93 -8.08 -1.88
CA ALA A 102 6.96 -9.19 -0.92
C ALA A 102 7.06 -8.70 0.52
N GLY A 103 7.88 -7.68 0.78
CA GLY A 103 8.05 -7.09 2.12
C GLY A 103 6.77 -6.42 2.61
N SER A 104 6.07 -5.66 1.75
CA SER A 104 4.77 -5.08 2.10
C SER A 104 3.70 -6.15 2.34
N GLY A 105 3.68 -7.23 1.56
CA GLY A 105 2.80 -8.38 1.77
C GLY A 105 3.06 -9.08 3.11
N ALA A 106 4.32 -9.32 3.48
CA ALA A 106 4.68 -9.92 4.76
C ALA A 106 4.28 -9.03 5.94
N LEU A 107 4.52 -7.71 5.83
CA LEU A 107 4.10 -6.74 6.83
C LEU A 107 2.58 -6.70 6.99
N MET A 108 1.85 -6.70 5.87
CA MET A 108 0.39 -6.77 5.86
C MET A 108 -0.13 -8.00 6.62
N LEU A 109 0.38 -9.19 6.31
CA LEU A 109 -0.05 -10.44 6.97
C LEU A 109 0.21 -10.37 8.48
N THR A 110 1.37 -9.84 8.88
CA THR A 110 1.72 -9.65 10.28
C THR A 110 0.72 -8.74 10.99
N ILE A 111 0.40 -7.58 10.39
CA ILE A 111 -0.56 -6.63 10.96
C ILE A 111 -1.96 -7.26 11.00
N LYS A 112 -2.40 -7.99 9.97
CA LYS A 112 -3.71 -8.66 9.97
C LYS A 112 -3.87 -9.62 11.15
N VAL A 113 -2.85 -10.42 11.43
CA VAL A 113 -2.86 -11.38 12.54
C VAL A 113 -2.83 -10.70 13.91
N LEU A 114 -2.16 -9.54 14.02
CA LEU A 114 -2.10 -8.77 15.26
C LEU A 114 -3.44 -8.08 15.56
N PHE A 115 -4.01 -7.35 14.60
CA PHE A 115 -5.18 -6.50 14.85
C PHE A 115 -6.50 -7.25 14.77
N ARG A 116 -6.59 -8.29 13.92
CA ARG A 116 -7.79 -9.14 13.74
C ARG A 116 -9.11 -8.37 13.59
N ARG A 117 -9.04 -7.17 13.00
CA ARG A 117 -10.19 -6.27 12.89
C ARG A 117 -11.28 -6.92 12.04
N VAL A 118 -12.48 -7.04 12.61
CA VAL A 118 -13.66 -7.55 11.90
C VAL A 118 -14.15 -6.49 10.91
N ARG A 119 -14.53 -6.91 9.70
CA ARG A 119 -15.08 -6.01 8.67
C ARG A 119 -16.52 -5.63 9.03
N PRO A 120 -16.95 -4.38 8.81
CA PRO A 120 -18.34 -4.00 9.02
C PRO A 120 -19.25 -4.69 7.98
N HIS A 121 -20.26 -5.43 8.45
CA HIS A 121 -21.23 -6.15 7.61
C HIS A 121 -22.51 -5.33 7.45
N LEU A 122 -22.43 -4.22 6.71
CA LEU A 122 -23.56 -3.30 6.51
C LEU A 122 -24.52 -3.75 5.40
N TRP A 123 -24.01 -4.46 4.39
CA TRP A 123 -24.77 -5.03 3.26
C TRP A 123 -24.00 -6.22 2.66
N ILE A 124 -24.62 -6.94 1.73
CA ILE A 124 -23.99 -8.06 1.01
C ILE A 124 -22.99 -7.50 0.00
N SER A 125 -21.70 -7.78 0.19
CA SER A 125 -20.64 -7.33 -0.72
C SER A 125 -20.71 -8.07 -2.07
N PRO A 126 -20.60 -7.38 -3.22
CA PRO A 126 -20.47 -8.01 -4.53
C PRO A 126 -19.10 -8.71 -4.72
N ALA A 127 -18.11 -8.40 -3.87
CA ALA A 127 -16.82 -9.09 -3.77
C ALA A 127 -16.56 -9.41 -2.29
N PRO A 128 -17.07 -10.53 -1.77
CA PRO A 128 -16.89 -10.90 -0.37
C PRO A 128 -15.43 -11.30 -0.12
N GLU A 129 -14.90 -10.83 1.00
CA GLU A 129 -13.54 -11.11 1.47
C GLU A 129 -13.64 -11.90 2.78
N THR A 130 -12.84 -12.96 2.91
CA THR A 130 -12.89 -13.87 4.06
C THR A 130 -11.88 -13.52 5.16
N ASP A 131 -11.07 -12.49 4.96
CA ASP A 131 -9.99 -12.10 5.85
C ASP A 131 -10.26 -10.81 6.66
N TYR A 132 -9.35 -10.51 7.58
CA TYR A 132 -9.44 -9.32 8.44
C TYR A 132 -9.42 -8.00 7.64
N GLY A 133 -10.18 -7.02 8.14
CA GLY A 133 -10.44 -5.74 7.48
C GLY A 133 -9.32 -4.70 7.58
N PHE A 134 -8.31 -4.92 8.42
CA PHE A 134 -7.18 -4.00 8.57
C PHE A 134 -5.83 -4.72 8.56
N PRO A 135 -4.86 -4.23 7.76
CA PRO A 135 -5.00 -3.25 6.68
C PRO A 135 -5.57 -3.89 5.40
N SER A 136 -6.00 -3.07 4.44
CA SER A 136 -6.49 -3.56 3.13
C SER A 136 -5.35 -4.17 2.31
N GLY A 137 -5.52 -5.42 1.87
CA GLY A 137 -4.49 -6.13 1.12
C GLY A 137 -4.39 -5.70 -0.34
N HIS A 138 -5.52 -5.44 -0.97
CA HIS A 138 -5.58 -4.80 -2.28
C HIS A 138 -4.84 -3.44 -2.24
N SER A 139 -5.13 -2.59 -1.25
CA SER A 139 -4.52 -1.27 -1.17
C SER A 139 -3.00 -1.31 -0.96
N ILE A 140 -2.52 -2.12 -0.01
CA ILE A 140 -1.07 -2.23 0.27
C ILE A 140 -0.33 -2.75 -0.96
N THR A 141 -0.78 -3.86 -1.53
CA THR A 141 -0.05 -4.50 -2.63
C THR A 141 -0.04 -3.63 -3.89
N THR A 142 -1.17 -3.02 -4.26
CA THR A 142 -1.25 -2.08 -5.39
C THR A 142 -0.36 -0.86 -5.19
N ILE A 143 -0.42 -0.19 -4.02
CA ILE A 143 0.39 1.00 -3.74
C ILE A 143 1.88 0.66 -3.74
N SER A 144 2.29 -0.45 -3.10
CA SER A 144 3.69 -0.86 -3.07
C SER A 144 4.24 -1.17 -4.47
N PHE A 145 3.45 -1.82 -5.33
CA PHE A 145 3.84 -2.10 -6.71
C PHE A 145 4.00 -0.80 -7.54
N PHE A 146 2.99 0.06 -7.56
CA PHE A 146 3.04 1.30 -8.36
C PHE A 146 4.06 2.30 -7.82
N LEU A 147 4.20 2.43 -6.50
CA LEU A 147 5.23 3.29 -5.92
C LEU A 147 6.64 2.78 -6.26
N ALA A 148 6.86 1.45 -6.23
CA ALA A 148 8.14 0.90 -6.67
C ALA A 148 8.42 1.22 -8.14
N LEU A 149 7.42 1.12 -9.02
CA LEU A 149 7.56 1.52 -10.42
C LEU A 149 7.85 3.02 -10.58
N VAL A 150 7.15 3.88 -9.85
CA VAL A 150 7.39 5.34 -9.89
C VAL A 150 8.81 5.65 -9.44
N LEU A 151 9.28 5.07 -8.32
CA LEU A 151 10.65 5.24 -7.85
C LEU A 151 11.69 4.71 -8.84
N LEU A 152 11.35 3.65 -9.57
CA LEU A 152 12.20 3.12 -10.62
C LEU A 152 12.12 3.89 -11.94
N ALA A 153 11.05 4.62 -12.21
CA ALA A 153 10.92 5.47 -13.40
C ALA A 153 11.41 6.89 -13.13
N TRP A 154 11.53 7.28 -11.86
CA TRP A 154 11.87 8.64 -11.47
C TRP A 154 13.29 9.01 -11.96
N PRO A 155 13.43 10.09 -12.75
CA PRO A 155 14.73 10.52 -13.24
C PRO A 155 15.54 11.12 -12.09
N THR A 156 16.45 10.32 -11.53
CA THR A 156 17.45 10.79 -10.57
C THR A 156 18.79 10.96 -11.26
N ARG A 157 19.61 11.91 -10.79
CA ARG A 157 20.99 12.14 -11.28
C ARG A 157 21.94 10.94 -11.16
N TYR A 158 21.52 9.87 -10.50
CA TYR A 158 22.28 8.65 -10.25
C TYR A 158 21.82 7.46 -11.13
N ARG A 159 21.06 7.74 -12.19
CA ARG A 159 20.58 6.78 -13.20
C ARG A 159 21.04 7.24 -14.58
#